data_AF-A0A933D393-F1
#
_entry.id   AF-A0A933D393-F1
#
_cell.length_a   1.000
_cell.length_b   1.000
_cell.length_c   1.000
_cell.angle_alpha   90.00
_cell.angle_beta   90.00
_cell.angle_gamma   90.00
#
_symmetry.space_group_name_H-M   'P 1'
#
loop_
_entity.id
_entity.type
_entity.pdbx_description
1 polymer ?
#
loop_
_entity_poly.entity_id
_entity_poly.type
_entity_poly.pdbx_seq_one_letter_code
_entity_poly.pdbx_strand_id
1 'polypeptide(L)' 'MPEAMELLLDLHRRIKGEHPNWNEYRQTMQNQRRVLLRIDIDSAGPDRRG' A
#
# COMPACT_ATOMS: atom_id res chain seq x y z
N MET A 1 5.42 13.93 6.65
CA MET A 1 5.61 12.63 5.98
C MET A 1 4.90 12.64 4.61
N PRO A 2 5.43 13.35 3.59
CA PRO A 2 4.82 13.37 2.25
C PRO A 2 5.05 12.07 1.46
N GLU A 3 6.18 11.40 1.69
CA GLU A 3 6.70 10.28 0.88
C GLU A 3 5.81 9.01 0.92
N ALA A 4 5.13 8.75 2.05
CA ALA A 4 4.25 7.59 2.18
C ALA A 4 2.99 7.68 1.30
N MET A 5 2.55 8.91 1.00
CA MET A 5 1.33 9.13 0.21
C MET A 5 1.53 8.75 -1.25
N GLU A 6 2.70 9.05 -1.83
CA GLU A 6 3.02 8.67 -3.21
C GLU A 6 3.05 7.14 -3.36
N LEU A 7 3.69 6.44 -2.42
CA LEU A 7 3.73 4.98 -2.40
C LEU A 7 2.34 4.34 -2.26
N LEU A 8 1.46 4.93 -1.44
CA LEU A 8 0.08 4.46 -1.28
C LEU A 8 -0.72 4.57 -2.59
N LEU A 9 -0.56 5.67 -3.31
CA LEU A 9 -1.27 5.90 -4.58
C LEU A 9 -0.76 4.96 -5.67
N ASP A 10 0.55 4.76 -5.75
CA ASP A 10 1.16 3.84 -6.70
C ASP A 10 0.75 2.38 -6.43
N LEU A 11 0.74 1.97 -5.16
CA LEU A 11 0.23 0.66 -4.77
C LEU A 11 -1.25 0.51 -5.14
N HIS A 12 -2.07 1.52 -4.85
CA HIS A 12 -3.49 1.48 -5.15
C HIS A 12 -3.74 1.37 -6.66
N ARG A 13 -3.01 2.16 -7.46
CA ARG A 13 -3.10 2.13 -8.92
C ARG A 13 -2.74 0.75 -9.48
N ARG A 14 -1.69 0.11 -8.96
CA ARG A 14 -1.27 -1.23 -9.41
C ARG A 14 -2.29 -2.33 -9.06
N ILE A 15 -2.96 -2.23 -7.92
CA ILE A 15 -3.89 -3.27 -7.44
C ILE A 15 -5.32 -3.07 -7.95
N LYS A 16 -5.80 -1.82 -7.98
CA LYS A 16 -7.21 -1.49 -8.26
C LYS A 16 -7.43 -0.67 -9.53
N GLY A 17 -6.37 -0.27 -10.24
CA GLY A 17 -6.47 0.61 -11.41
C GLY A 17 -6.62 2.08 -11.06
N GLU A 18 -7.05 2.90 -12.01
CA GLU A 18 -7.17 4.35 -11.80
C GLU A 18 -8.38 4.74 -10.95
N HIS A 19 -8.15 5.58 -9.95
CA HIS A 19 -9.23 6.18 -9.17
C HIS A 19 -9.78 7.41 -9.92
N PRO A 20 -11.11 7.57 -10.06
CA PRO A 20 -11.71 8.73 -10.73
C PRO A 20 -11.46 10.06 -10.01
N ASN A 21 -11.09 10.00 -8.72
CA ASN A 21 -10.72 11.16 -7.92
C ASN A 21 -9.63 10.79 -6.90
N TRP A 22 -8.39 11.15 -7.19
CA TRP A 22 -7.25 10.88 -6.32
C TRP A 22 -7.16 11.82 -5.11
N ASN A 23 -7.72 13.03 -5.18
CA ASN A 23 -7.69 13.98 -4.07
C ASN A 23 -8.60 13.53 -2.92
N GLU A 24 -9.80 13.04 -3.24
CA GLU A 24 -10.72 12.46 -2.26
C GLU A 24 -10.14 11.20 -1.60
N TYR A 25 -9.48 10.36 -2.40
CA TYR A 25 -8.76 9.19 -1.89
C TYR A 25 -7.67 9.59 -0.88
N ARG A 26 -6.84 10.60 -1.21
CA ARG A 26 -5.79 11.13 -0.31
C ARG A 26 -6.37 11.63 1.02
N GLN A 27 -7.45 12.41 0.97
CA GLN A 27 -8.10 12.92 2.18
C GLN A 27 -8.65 11.78 3.03
N THR A 28 -9.28 10.78 2.41
CA THR A 28 -9.79 9.59 3.10
C THR A 28 -8.67 8.81 3.78
N MET A 29 -7.53 8.60 3.12
CA MET A 29 -6.37 7.90 3.68
C MET A 29 -5.77 8.63 4.89
N GLN A 30 -5.70 9.96 4.82
CA GLN A 30 -5.23 10.81 5.94
C GLN A 30 -6.20 10.76 7.12
N ASN A 31 -7.50 10.94 6.88
CA ASN A 31 -8.52 10.92 7.91
C ASN A 31 -8.59 9.56 8.62
N GLN A 32 -8.46 8.47 7.85
CA GLN A 32 -8.45 7.11 8.37
C GLN A 32 -7.10 6.69 8.97
N ARG A 33 -6.08 7.57 8.93
CA ARG A 33 -4.70 7.30 9.40
C ARG A 33 -4.16 5.98 8.86
N ARG A 34 -4.44 5.67 7.59
CA ARG A 34 -3.96 4.44 6.96
C ARG A 34 -2.45 4.50 6.78
N VAL A 35 -1.81 3.36 6.99
CA VAL A 35 -0.37 3.19 6.83
C VAL A 35 -0.08 2.14 5.77
N LEU A 36 1.06 2.28 5.11
CA LEU A 36 1.59 1.29 4.18
C LEU A 36 2.71 0.53 4.88
N LEU A 37 2.60 -0.80 4.93
CA LEU A 37 3.66 -1.68 5.39
C LEU A 37 4.31 -2.31 4.16
N ARG A 38 5.60 -2.05 3.96
CA ARG A 38 6.42 -2.78 2.99
C ARG A 38 7.17 -3.86 3.75
N ILE A 39 6.96 -5.12 3.36
CA ILE A 39 7.60 -6.27 3.99
C ILE A 39 8.50 -6.88 2.92
N ASP A 40 9.80 -6.78 3.15
CA ASP A 40 10.79 -7.53 2.38
C ASP A 40 10.92 -8.90 3.06
N ILE A 41 10.59 -9.97 2.33
CA ILE A 41 10.55 -11.33 2.89
C ILE A 41 11.94 -11.95 2.72
N ASP A 42 12.67 -12.12 3.82
CA ASP A 42 14.01 -12.72 3.81
C ASP A 42 13.97 -14.25 3.85
N SER A 43 12.98 -14.84 4.51
CA SER A 43 12.77 -16.29 4.56
C SER A 43 11.32 -16.63 4.90
N ALA A 44 10.84 -17.79 4.46
CA ALA A 44 9.50 -18.26 4.76
C ALA A 44 9.47 -19.78 4.94
N GLY A 45 9.35 -20.26 6.18
CA GLY A 45 9.11 -21.67 6.53
C GLY A 45 10.15 -22.68 6.00
N PRO A 46 9.97 -23.99 6.29
CA PRO A 46 10.73 -25.04 5.63
C PRO A 46 10.15 -25.33 4.23
N ASP A 47 11.01 -25.45 3.22
CA ASP A 47 10.63 -25.68 1.81
C ASP A 47 9.90 -27.01 1.56
N ARG A 48 9.93 -27.92 2.53
CA ARG A 48 9.20 -29.20 2.49
C ARG A 48 8.65 -29.53 3.88
N ARG A 49 7.34 -29.81 3.95
CA ARG A 49 6.71 -30.50 5.08
C ARG A 49 6.69 -31.99 4.77
N GLY A 50 6.99 -32.82 5.78
CA GLY A 50 7.00 -34.28 5.67
C GLY A 50 5.65 -34.87 5.30
#